data_AF-A0A161WZ68-F1
#
_entry.id   AF-A0A161WZ68-F1
#
_cell.length_a   1.000
_cell.length_b   1.000
_cell.length_c   1.000
_cell.angle_alpha   90.00
_cell.angle_beta   90.00
_cell.angle_gamma   90.00
#
_symmetry.space_group_name_H-M   'P 1'
#
loop_
_entity.id
_entity.type
_entity.pdbx_description
1 polymer ?
#
loop_
_entity_poly.entity_id
_entity_poly.type
_entity_poly.pdbx_seq_one_letter_code
_entity_poly.pdbx_strand_id
1 'polypeptide(L)'
;MVISDGSVADRLAQAGLRGASLSQFAIAINGIRLSFWGEGAASVCHEVHVEQSVVRVAGGAGDRVAAYGWTDPQVSRALLACLGRSVLDVGVSGGSLTLRFSTEIGLSVDPDDAQEAWQISSDDGLRIVCAPGGEVSTWRPRER
;
A
#
# COMPACT_ATOMS: atom_id res chain seq x y z
N MET A 1 0.67 -10.53 18.51
CA MET A 1 2.13 -10.50 18.76
C MET A 1 2.71 -9.42 17.86
N VAL A 2 3.62 -8.58 18.36
CA VAL A 2 4.29 -7.56 17.55
C VAL A 2 5.60 -8.12 17.04
N ILE A 3 5.86 -7.99 15.73
CA ILE A 3 7.13 -8.38 15.10
C ILE A 3 7.64 -7.16 14.33
N SER A 4 8.79 -6.61 14.74
CA SER A 4 9.51 -5.56 14.02
C SER A 4 10.56 -6.22 13.12
N ASP A 5 10.14 -6.68 11.95
CA ASP A 5 11.01 -7.31 10.94
C ASP A 5 10.46 -6.99 9.54
N GLY A 6 11.23 -6.24 8.76
CA GLY A 6 10.87 -5.85 7.39
C GLY A 6 10.67 -7.03 6.45
N SER A 7 11.40 -8.15 6.64
CA SER A 7 11.23 -9.36 5.83
C SER A 7 9.95 -10.12 6.20
N VAL A 8 9.53 -10.06 7.46
CA VAL A 8 8.21 -10.57 7.85
C VAL A 8 7.14 -9.68 7.22
N ALA A 9 7.20 -8.36 7.42
CA ALA A 9 6.24 -7.42 6.86
C ALA A 9 6.08 -7.58 5.34
N ASP A 10 7.19 -7.69 4.59
CA ASP A 10 7.20 -7.90 3.14
C ASP A 10 6.43 -9.17 2.74
N ARG A 11 6.73 -10.31 3.38
CA ARG A 11 6.04 -11.58 3.10
C ARG A 11 4.55 -11.52 3.41
N LEU A 12 4.16 -10.83 4.48
CA LEU A 12 2.76 -10.73 4.87
C LEU A 12 1.99 -9.77 3.96
N ALA A 13 2.62 -8.67 3.55
CA ALA A 13 2.06 -7.74 2.58
C ALA A 13 1.88 -8.42 1.22
N GLN A 14 2.88 -9.16 0.75
CA GLN A 14 2.79 -10.01 -0.44
C GLN A 14 1.65 -11.03 -0.33
N ALA A 15 1.54 -11.75 0.78
CA ALA A 15 0.51 -12.77 0.96
C ALA A 15 -0.92 -12.19 1.00
N GLY A 16 -1.11 -10.98 1.51
CA GLY A 16 -2.43 -10.34 1.60
C GLY A 16 -2.84 -9.61 0.32
N LEU A 17 -1.93 -8.85 -0.27
CA LEU A 17 -2.29 -7.91 -1.35
C LEU A 17 -2.00 -8.46 -2.76
N ARG A 18 -1.07 -9.40 -2.95
CA ARG A 18 -0.79 -9.92 -4.29
C ARG A 18 -2.00 -10.67 -4.85
N GLY A 19 -2.40 -10.33 -6.07
CA GLY A 19 -3.63 -10.83 -6.70
C GLY A 19 -4.89 -10.05 -6.31
N ALA A 20 -4.88 -9.34 -5.17
CA ALA A 20 -6.00 -8.51 -4.75
C ALA A 20 -6.22 -7.37 -5.74
N SER A 21 -7.49 -7.04 -6.01
CA SER A 21 -7.86 -6.03 -7.00
C SER A 21 -8.28 -4.73 -6.32
N LEU A 22 -7.76 -3.59 -6.79
CA LEU A 22 -8.15 -2.27 -6.28
C LEU A 22 -9.63 -2.02 -6.59
N SER A 23 -10.50 -2.07 -5.59
CA SER A 23 -11.94 -1.90 -5.76
C SER A 23 -12.36 -0.45 -5.61
N GLN A 24 -11.67 0.30 -4.75
CA GLN A 24 -11.98 1.69 -4.44
C GLN A 24 -10.71 2.41 -3.99
N PHE A 25 -10.69 3.73 -4.19
CA PHE A 25 -9.76 4.60 -3.49
C PHE A 25 -10.47 5.87 -3.03
N ALA A 26 -9.87 6.54 -2.04
CA ALA A 26 -10.26 7.87 -1.59
C ALA A 26 -9.01 8.74 -1.38
N ILE A 27 -9.13 10.01 -1.72
CA ILE A 27 -8.12 11.05 -1.48
C ILE A 27 -8.81 12.04 -0.53
N ALA A 28 -8.38 12.08 0.72
CA ALA A 28 -9.02 12.85 1.80
C ALA A 28 -7.97 13.56 2.66
N ILE A 29 -8.38 14.49 3.53
CA ILE A 29 -7.46 15.36 4.28
C ILE A 29 -6.30 14.65 5.02
N ASN A 30 -6.47 13.38 5.34
CA ASN A 30 -5.48 12.52 6.01
C ASN A 30 -4.76 11.53 5.06
N GLY A 31 -4.70 11.85 3.76
CA GLY A 31 -3.94 11.11 2.76
C GLY A 31 -4.79 10.25 1.82
N ILE A 32 -4.22 9.12 1.40
CA ILE A 32 -4.82 8.25 0.38
C ILE A 32 -5.23 6.93 1.01
N ARG A 33 -6.46 6.50 0.75
CA ARG A 33 -6.94 5.17 1.12
C ARG A 33 -7.20 4.34 -0.13
N LEU A 34 -6.70 3.12 -0.14
CA LEU A 34 -6.88 2.13 -1.19
C LEU A 34 -7.58 0.93 -0.57
N SER A 35 -8.67 0.47 -1.18
CA SER A 35 -9.41 -0.70 -0.73
C SER A 35 -9.35 -1.78 -1.79
N PHE A 36 -9.13 -3.03 -1.36
CA PHE A 36 -8.91 -4.16 -2.24
C PHE A 36 -9.88 -5.29 -1.96
N TRP A 37 -10.41 -5.88 -3.02
CA TRP A 37 -11.07 -7.19 -2.95
C TRP A 37 -10.01 -8.28 -2.96
N GLY A 38 -10.15 -9.25 -2.06
CA GLY A 38 -9.39 -10.50 -2.12
C GLY A 38 -9.72 -11.29 -3.39
N GLU A 39 -8.86 -12.24 -3.75
CA GLU A 39 -9.10 -13.10 -4.91
C GLU A 39 -10.40 -13.90 -4.73
N GLY A 40 -11.40 -13.67 -5.60
CA GLY A 40 -12.71 -14.31 -5.49
C GLY A 40 -13.59 -13.83 -4.32
N ALA A 41 -13.18 -12.77 -3.61
CA ALA A 41 -13.94 -12.23 -2.49
C ALA A 41 -15.17 -11.42 -2.94
N ALA A 42 -16.25 -11.51 -2.17
CA ALA A 42 -17.47 -10.71 -2.37
C ALA A 42 -17.42 -9.34 -1.67
N SER A 43 -16.37 -9.06 -0.90
CA SER A 43 -16.19 -7.83 -0.11
C SER A 43 -14.73 -7.39 -0.06
N VAL A 44 -14.48 -6.17 0.42
CA VAL A 44 -13.13 -5.66 0.70
C VAL A 44 -12.48 -6.50 1.80
N CYS A 45 -11.29 -7.04 1.51
CA CYS A 45 -10.51 -7.85 2.44
C CYS A 45 -9.29 -7.09 2.96
N HIS A 46 -8.76 -6.15 2.19
CA HIS A 46 -7.55 -5.41 2.53
C HIS A 46 -7.71 -3.91 2.28
N GLU A 47 -7.06 -3.11 3.12
CA GLU A 47 -6.98 -1.66 3.00
C GLU A 47 -5.52 -1.22 3.14
N VAL A 48 -5.09 -0.29 2.29
CA VAL A 48 -3.82 0.42 2.41
C VAL A 48 -4.14 1.89 2.64
N HIS A 49 -3.63 2.46 3.72
CA HIS A 49 -3.75 3.87 4.03
C HIS A 49 -2.36 4.49 3.97
N VAL A 50 -2.20 5.53 3.16
CA VAL A 50 -0.99 6.33 3.01
C VAL A 50 -1.25 7.67 3.68
N GLU A 51 -0.41 8.04 4.65
CA GLU A 51 -0.54 9.28 5.42
C GLU A 51 0.52 10.33 5.05
N GLN A 52 1.39 10.01 4.08
CA GLN A 52 2.40 10.93 3.58
C GLN A 52 1.85 12.03 2.67
N SER A 53 2.57 13.16 2.69
CA SER A 53 2.29 14.30 1.80
C SER A 53 2.77 14.08 0.36
N VAL A 54 3.68 13.13 0.14
CA VAL A 54 4.26 12.84 -1.17
C VAL A 54 4.13 11.35 -1.46
N VAL A 55 3.72 11.04 -2.69
CA VAL A 55 3.71 9.66 -3.21
C VAL A 55 4.47 9.63 -4.52
N ARG A 56 5.10 8.49 -4.80
CA ARG A 56 5.79 8.25 -6.06
C ARG A 56 4.93 7.39 -6.96
N VAL A 57 4.74 7.84 -8.19
CA VAL A 57 4.03 7.09 -9.23
C VAL A 57 5.03 6.71 -10.30
N ALA A 58 5.12 5.43 -10.59
CA ALA A 58 5.80 4.90 -11.76
C ALA A 58 4.76 4.65 -12.86
N GLY A 59 5.07 4.93 -14.12
CA GLY A 59 4.15 4.68 -15.23
C GLY A 59 4.86 4.24 -16.51
N GLY A 60 4.32 3.20 -17.15
CA GLY A 60 4.73 2.74 -18.47
C GLY A 60 5.98 1.86 -18.47
N ALA A 61 6.28 1.21 -19.59
CA ALA A 61 7.48 0.38 -19.84
C ALA A 61 8.87 1.04 -19.62
N GLY A 62 8.93 2.25 -19.05
CA GLY A 62 10.16 2.91 -18.65
C GLY A 62 10.08 3.32 -17.18
N ASP A 63 11.18 3.09 -16.45
CA ASP A 63 11.42 3.37 -15.01
C ASP A 63 11.25 4.83 -14.55
N ARG A 64 10.42 5.66 -15.21
CA ARG A 64 10.18 7.04 -14.81
C ARG A 64 9.27 7.05 -13.58
N VAL A 65 9.92 7.05 -12.42
CA VAL A 65 9.29 7.35 -11.14
C VAL A 65 9.26 8.86 -10.95
N ALA A 66 8.09 9.41 -10.69
CA ALA A 66 7.91 10.83 -10.36
C ALA A 66 7.22 10.97 -9.01
N ALA A 67 7.69 11.93 -8.20
CA ALA A 67 7.10 12.26 -6.91
C ALA A 67 6.04 13.35 -7.08
N TYR A 68 4.89 13.14 -6.46
CA TYR A 68 3.74 14.04 -6.52
C TYR A 68 3.22 14.31 -5.12
N GLY A 69 2.68 15.50 -4.90
CA GLY A 69 1.80 15.71 -3.75
C GLY A 69 0.61 14.76 -3.84
N TRP A 70 0.15 14.22 -2.72
CA TRP A 70 -0.96 13.25 -2.71
C TRP A 70 -2.29 13.80 -3.27
N THR A 71 -2.45 15.12 -3.34
CA THR A 71 -3.58 15.82 -3.98
C THR A 71 -3.37 16.15 -5.45
N ASP A 72 -2.20 15.85 -6.02
CA ASP A 72 -1.89 16.13 -7.42
C ASP A 72 -2.80 15.30 -8.36
N PRO A 73 -3.38 15.91 -9.42
CA PRO A 73 -4.21 15.19 -10.38
C PRO A 73 -3.55 13.98 -11.04
N GLN A 74 -2.21 13.91 -11.12
CA GLN A 74 -1.51 12.73 -11.62
C GLN A 74 -1.69 11.51 -10.72
N VAL A 75 -1.78 11.70 -9.40
CA VAL A 75 -2.02 10.63 -8.44
C VAL A 75 -3.42 10.05 -8.64
N SER A 76 -4.45 10.90 -8.68
CA SER A 76 -5.82 10.44 -8.91
C SER A 76 -5.99 9.77 -10.28
N ARG A 77 -5.34 10.28 -11.33
CA ARG A 77 -5.33 9.67 -12.66
C ARG A 77 -4.69 8.27 -12.66
N ALA A 78 -3.58 8.11 -11.95
CA ALA A 78 -2.91 6.82 -11.81
C ALA A 78 -3.78 5.80 -11.05
N LEU A 79 -4.40 6.22 -9.93
CA LEU A 79 -5.29 5.37 -9.15
C LEU A 79 -6.56 4.99 -9.92
N LEU A 80 -7.15 5.92 -10.68
CA LEU A 80 -8.27 5.64 -11.58
C LEU A 80 -7.91 4.56 -12.62
N ALA A 81 -6.71 4.62 -13.20
CA ALA A 81 -6.26 3.62 -14.16
C ALA A 81 -6.01 2.23 -13.53
N CYS A 82 -5.80 2.17 -12.20
CA CYS A 82 -5.62 0.94 -11.45
C CYS A 82 -6.93 0.34 -10.91
N LEU A 83 -8.07 1.06 -10.99
CA LEU A 83 -9.35 0.51 -10.53
C LEU A 83 -9.71 -0.79 -11.27
N GLY A 84 -10.10 -1.80 -10.52
CA GLY A 84 -10.40 -3.15 -11.00
C GLY A 84 -9.17 -3.96 -11.44
N ARG A 85 -7.95 -3.45 -11.20
CA ARG A 85 -6.70 -4.12 -11.57
C ARG A 85 -6.07 -4.79 -10.37
N SER A 86 -5.48 -5.96 -10.60
CA SER A 86 -4.82 -6.73 -9.55
C SER A 86 -3.45 -6.16 -9.22
N VAL A 87 -3.02 -6.32 -7.98
CA VAL A 87 -1.64 -6.09 -7.57
C VAL A 87 -0.79 -7.29 -7.99
N LEU A 88 0.23 -7.06 -8.81
CA LEU A 88 1.17 -8.09 -9.25
C LEU A 88 2.30 -8.32 -8.25
N ASP A 89 2.71 -7.27 -7.54
CA ASP A 89 3.84 -7.31 -6.63
C ASP A 89 3.73 -6.26 -5.52
N VAL A 90 4.26 -6.61 -4.35
CA VAL A 90 4.28 -5.75 -3.16
C VAL A 90 5.65 -5.79 -2.51
N GLY A 91 6.27 -4.64 -2.29
CA GLY A 91 7.57 -4.57 -1.62
C GLY A 91 7.47 -3.79 -0.31
N VAL A 92 8.05 -4.33 0.75
CA VAL A 92 8.31 -3.60 2.00
C VAL A 92 9.81 -3.69 2.30
N SER A 93 10.51 -2.56 2.20
CA SER A 93 11.96 -2.51 2.46
C SER A 93 12.36 -1.15 3.01
N GLY A 94 13.08 -1.14 4.14
CA GLY A 94 13.57 0.10 4.76
C GLY A 94 12.47 1.10 5.10
N GLY A 95 11.27 0.63 5.43
CA GLY A 95 10.10 1.48 5.67
C GLY A 95 9.36 1.93 4.41
N SER A 96 9.91 1.71 3.20
CA SER A 96 9.20 2.02 1.96
C SER A 96 8.21 0.92 1.59
N LEU A 97 7.01 1.31 1.16
CA LEU A 97 6.01 0.44 0.55
C LEU A 97 6.03 0.64 -0.97
N THR A 98 6.01 -0.44 -1.73
CA THR A 98 5.82 -0.42 -3.19
C THR A 98 4.67 -1.34 -3.58
N LEU A 99 3.76 -0.86 -4.42
CA LEU A 99 2.69 -1.62 -5.04
C LEU A 99 2.85 -1.56 -6.56
N ARG A 100 2.90 -2.71 -7.21
CA ARG A 100 2.90 -2.80 -8.68
C ARG A 100 1.60 -3.44 -9.12
N PHE A 101 0.84 -2.75 -9.97
CA PHE A 101 -0.43 -3.25 -10.47
C PHE A 101 -0.24 -4.09 -11.73
N SER A 102 -1.32 -4.70 -12.23
CA SER A 102 -1.35 -5.43 -13.51
C SER A 102 -1.31 -4.49 -14.72
N THR A 103 -1.42 -3.19 -14.45
CA THR A 103 -1.04 -2.12 -15.37
C THR A 103 0.47 -1.90 -15.28
N GLU A 104 1.03 -1.07 -16.16
CA GLU A 104 2.42 -0.62 -16.02
C GLU A 104 2.58 0.47 -14.93
N ILE A 105 1.62 0.59 -14.00
CA ILE A 105 1.62 1.62 -12.95
C ILE A 105 2.13 1.02 -11.65
N GLY A 106 3.04 1.75 -11.01
CA GLY A 106 3.50 1.49 -9.66
C GLY A 106 3.19 2.67 -8.74
N LEU A 107 2.92 2.38 -7.48
CA LEU A 107 2.83 3.35 -6.40
C LEU A 107 3.90 3.02 -5.37
N SER A 108 4.69 3.99 -4.95
CA SER A 108 5.57 3.83 -3.80
C SER A 108 5.48 5.00 -2.83
N VAL A 109 5.70 4.66 -1.56
CA VAL A 109 5.63 5.56 -0.41
C VAL A 109 6.89 5.30 0.40
N ASP A 110 7.65 6.35 0.69
CA ASP A 110 8.84 6.25 1.52
C ASP A 110 8.46 6.35 3.00
N PRO A 111 9.37 6.06 3.94
CA PRO A 111 9.15 6.44 5.33
C PRO A 111 9.14 7.97 5.51
N ASP A 112 8.45 8.45 6.55
CA ASP A 112 8.50 9.84 7.01
C ASP A 112 9.22 9.88 8.37
N ASP A 113 10.05 10.88 8.63
CA ASP A 113 10.77 10.99 9.91
C ASP A 113 9.85 11.40 11.08
N ALA A 114 8.74 12.07 10.79
CA ALA A 114 7.88 12.71 11.80
C ALA A 114 6.48 12.07 11.92
N GLN A 115 6.03 11.31 10.92
CA GLN A 115 4.67 10.75 10.87
C GLN A 115 4.69 9.27 10.50
N GLU A 116 3.59 8.56 10.77
CA GLU A 116 3.36 7.25 10.17
C GLU A 116 3.22 7.44 8.65
N ALA A 117 3.92 6.63 7.86
CA ALA A 117 3.95 6.83 6.41
C ALA A 117 2.82 6.08 5.70
N TRP A 118 2.57 4.85 6.14
CA TRP A 118 1.54 3.98 5.59
C TRP A 118 1.17 2.86 6.56
N GLN A 119 -0.02 2.31 6.34
CA GLN A 119 -0.55 1.14 7.02
C GLN A 119 -1.22 0.20 6.02
N ILE A 120 -1.04 -1.11 6.22
CA ILE A 120 -1.83 -2.17 5.60
C ILE A 120 -2.70 -2.79 6.68
N SER A 121 -4.00 -2.94 6.45
CA SER A 121 -4.90 -3.69 7.32
C SER A 121 -5.73 -4.70 6.53
N SER A 122 -6.08 -5.81 7.18
CA SER A 122 -6.93 -6.86 6.62
C SER A 122 -8.10 -7.20 7.55
N ASP A 123 -9.16 -7.80 6.99
CA ASP A 123 -10.35 -8.22 7.72
C ASP A 123 -10.10 -9.34 8.73
N ASP A 124 -9.05 -10.15 8.51
CA ASP A 124 -8.54 -11.16 9.44
C ASP A 124 -7.80 -10.56 10.66
N GLY A 125 -7.69 -9.23 10.74
CA GLY A 125 -7.02 -8.52 11.83
C GLY A 125 -5.51 -8.34 11.67
N LEU A 126 -4.91 -8.74 10.53
CA LEU A 126 -3.56 -8.33 10.18
C LEU A 126 -3.46 -6.81 10.10
N ARG A 127 -2.40 -6.25 10.70
CA ARG A 127 -1.99 -4.87 10.53
C ARG A 127 -0.48 -4.77 10.35
N ILE A 128 -0.03 -3.97 9.40
CA ILE A 128 1.39 -3.64 9.16
C ILE A 128 1.47 -2.11 9.12
N VAL A 129 2.35 -1.49 9.90
CA VAL A 129 2.48 -0.03 9.98
C VAL A 129 3.94 0.34 9.80
N CYS A 130 4.21 1.37 9.01
CA CYS A 130 5.47 2.09 9.00
C CYS A 130 5.39 3.29 9.95
N ALA A 131 6.01 3.15 11.11
CA ALA A 131 6.12 4.20 12.12
C ALA A 131 7.05 5.34 11.66
N PRO A 132 7.04 6.50 12.34
CA PRO A 132 8.02 7.56 12.11
C PRO A 132 9.46 7.03 12.14
N GLY A 133 10.28 7.49 11.20
CA GLY A 133 11.66 7.03 11.03
C GLY A 133 11.81 5.69 10.31
N GLY A 134 10.72 5.10 9.82
CA GLY A 134 10.74 3.95 8.93
C GLY A 134 10.75 2.58 9.59
N GLU A 135 10.57 2.50 10.91
CA GLU A 135 10.38 1.21 11.58
C GLU A 135 9.07 0.57 11.13
N VAL A 136 9.12 -0.70 10.69
CA VAL A 136 7.93 -1.44 10.30
C VAL A 136 7.54 -2.43 11.39
N SER A 137 6.32 -2.26 11.91
CA SER A 137 5.72 -3.13 12.91
C SER A 137 4.57 -3.95 12.32
N THR A 138 4.48 -5.21 12.72
CA THR A 138 3.40 -6.12 12.30
C THR A 138 2.59 -6.58 13.51
N TRP A 139 1.26 -6.57 13.40
CA TRP A 139 0.33 -7.18 14.33
C TRP A 139 -0.52 -8.23 13.62
N ARG A 140 -0.71 -9.37 14.28
CA ARG A 140 -1.69 -10.38 13.93
C ARG A 140 -2.45 -10.83 15.17
N PRO A 141 -3.75 -11.18 15.05
CA PRO A 141 -4.43 -11.89 16.11
C PRO A 141 -3.69 -13.19 16.39
N ARG A 142 -3.68 -13.65 17.65
CA ARG A 142 -3.25 -15.01 17.93
C ARG A 142 -4.28 -15.96 17.34
N GLU A 143 -3.83 -16.94 16.58
CA GLU A 143 -4.63 -18.13 16.27
C GLU A 143 -5.19 -18.66 17.60
N ARG A 144 -6.51 -18.82 17.68
CA ARG A 144 -7.19 -19.37 18.84
C ARG A 144 -7.17 -20.89 18.81
#